data_AF-A0A4Y9IYS2-F1
#
_entry.id   AF-A0A4Y9IYS2-F1
#
_cell.length_a   1.000
_cell.length_b   1.000
_cell.length_c   1.000
_cell.angle_alpha   90.00
_cell.angle_beta   90.00
_cell.angle_gamma   90.00
#
_symmetry.space_group_name_H-M   'P 1'
#
loop_
_entity.id
_entity.type
_entity.pdbx_description
1 polymer ?
#
loop_
_entity_poly.entity_id
_entity_poly.type
_entity_poly.pdbx_seq_one_letter_code
_entity_poly.pdbx_strand_id
1 'polypeptide(L)' 'MSETDEIKEWQTQSAKHKVAFVLMMDGVSFRYDEENGITFTAPDFYVEKLKDRLVYAHGCSVRPIIKEIK' A
#
# COMPACT_ATOMS: atom_id res chain seq x y z
N MET A 1 9.23 19.48 5.70
CA MET A 1 9.28 18.08 5.25
C MET A 1 10.14 17.36 6.28
N SER A 2 9.51 16.81 7.32
CA SER A 2 10.19 16.17 8.43
C SER A 2 9.19 15.29 9.17
N GLU A 3 8.67 14.29 8.44
CA GLU A 3 8.24 13.03 9.03
C GLU A 3 9.20 12.02 8.41
N THR A 4 9.90 11.29 9.26
CA THR A 4 11.02 10.41 8.94
C THR A 4 10.77 9.58 7.69
N ASP A 5 11.71 9.61 6.72
CA ASP A 5 11.80 8.71 5.56
C ASP A 5 12.09 7.25 5.98
N GLU A 6 11.63 6.84 7.16
CA GLU A 6 11.78 5.49 7.66
C GLU A 6 10.98 4.56 6.76
N ILE A 7 11.71 3.67 6.09
CA ILE A 7 11.11 2.63 5.27
C ILE A 7 10.62 1.54 6.22
N LYS A 8 9.31 1.30 6.20
CA LYS A 8 8.65 0.27 7.01
C LYS A 8 8.05 -0.79 6.10
N GLU A 9 7.75 -1.95 6.66
CA GLU A 9 7.03 -3.01 5.96
C GLU A 9 5.53 -2.88 6.20
N TRP A 10 4.76 -3.10 5.15
CA TRP A 10 3.30 -2.93 5.13
C TRP A 10 2.64 -4.13 4.52
N GLN A 11 1.45 -4.44 5.02
CA GLN A 11 0.66 -5.57 4.54
C GLN A 11 -0.81 -5.22 4.40
N THR A 12 -1.46 -5.80 3.39
CA THR A 12 -2.89 -5.68 3.18
C THR A 12 -3.52 -6.87 2.46
N GLN A 13 -4.68 -7.29 3.00
CA GLN A 13 -5.63 -8.18 2.33
C GLN A 13 -6.73 -7.42 1.57
N SER A 14 -6.80 -6.10 1.73
CA SER A 14 -7.85 -5.26 1.15
C SER A 14 -7.49 -4.82 -0.27
N ALA A 15 -8.45 -4.88 -1.19
CA ALA A 15 -8.29 -4.38 -2.56
C ALA A 15 -6.99 -4.81 -3.28
N LYS A 16 -6.50 -6.03 -2.99
CA LYS A 16 -5.16 -6.54 -3.40
C LYS A 16 -4.80 -6.27 -4.86
N HIS A 17 -5.73 -6.50 -5.78
CA HIS A 17 -5.52 -6.29 -7.22
C HIS A 17 -5.26 -4.82 -7.57
N LYS A 18 -5.94 -3.87 -6.92
CA LYS A 18 -5.72 -2.43 -7.13
C LYS A 18 -4.47 -1.93 -6.41
N VAL A 19 -4.20 -2.43 -5.21
CA VAL A 19 -2.95 -2.14 -4.49
C VAL A 19 -1.76 -2.58 -5.34
N ALA A 20 -1.73 -3.85 -5.77
CA ALA A 20 -0.69 -4.38 -6.65
C ALA A 20 -0.54 -3.56 -7.94
N PHE A 21 -1.65 -3.18 -8.59
CA PHE A 21 -1.63 -2.34 -9.78
C PHE A 21 -0.93 -0.99 -9.54
N VAL A 22 -1.27 -0.29 -8.45
CA VAL A 22 -0.63 1.00 -8.13
C VAL A 22 0.85 0.83 -7.79
N LEU A 23 1.20 -0.21 -7.02
CA LEU A 23 2.60 -0.52 -6.71
C LEU A 23 3.41 -0.80 -7.98
N MET A 24 2.85 -1.57 -8.93
CA MET A 24 3.48 -1.82 -10.23
C MET A 24 3.70 -0.52 -11.03
N MET A 25 2.68 0.35 -11.09
CA MET A 25 2.79 1.63 -11.81
C MET A 25 3.85 2.55 -11.20
N ASP A 26 3.98 2.54 -9.88
CA ASP A 26 4.94 3.38 -9.15
C ASP A 26 6.35 2.76 -9.11
N GLY A 27 6.54 1.54 -9.64
CA GLY A 27 7.82 0.83 -9.59
C GLY A 27 8.20 0.34 -8.19
N VAL A 28 7.22 0.17 -7.30
CA VAL A 28 7.42 -0.32 -5.93
C VAL A 28 7.38 -1.84 -5.91
N SER A 29 8.45 -2.45 -5.40
CA SER A 29 8.51 -3.91 -5.23
C SER A 29 7.54 -4.37 -4.16
N PHE A 30 6.85 -5.46 -4.42
CA PHE A 30 5.93 -6.09 -3.47
C PHE A 30 5.95 -7.61 -3.63
N ARG A 31 5.52 -8.31 -2.59
CA ARG A 31 5.27 -9.75 -2.58
C ARG A 31 3.78 -10.00 -2.46
N TYR A 32 3.32 -11.06 -3.10
CA TYR A 32 1.99 -11.63 -2.85
C TYR A 32 2.13 -12.99 -2.17
N ASP A 33 1.30 -13.21 -1.16
CA ASP A 33 1.01 -14.52 -0.61
C ASP A 33 -0.47 -14.66 -0.26
N GLU A 34 -0.97 -15.89 -0.20
CA GLU A 34 -2.40 -16.15 -0.05
C GLU A 34 -2.92 -15.71 1.33
N GLU A 35 -2.15 -15.98 2.38
CA GLU A 35 -2.52 -15.77 3.78
C GLU A 35 -2.50 -14.30 4.20
N ASN A 36 -1.53 -13.53 3.70
CA ASN A 36 -1.28 -12.15 4.12
C ASN A 36 -1.60 -11.11 3.05
N GLY A 37 -1.66 -11.51 1.78
CA GLY A 37 -2.05 -10.64 0.68
C GLY A 37 -0.85 -9.94 0.05
N ILE A 38 -0.90 -8.62 -0.04
CA ILE A 38 0.21 -7.81 -0.60
C ILE A 38 1.06 -7.30 0.55
N THR A 39 2.36 -7.60 0.50
CA THR A 39 3.37 -7.05 1.40
C THR A 39 4.38 -6.21 0.62
N PHE A 40 4.71 -5.02 1.11
CA PHE A 40 5.64 -4.08 0.45
C PHE A 40 6.32 -3.16 1.46
N THR A 41 7.44 -2.56 1.06
CA THR A 41 8.18 -1.61 1.90
C THR A 41 8.04 -0.20 1.38
N ALA A 42 7.66 0.74 2.24
CA ALA A 42 7.48 2.14 1.88
C ALA A 42 7.52 3.03 3.12
N PRO A 43 7.74 4.35 2.94
CA PRO A 43 7.55 5.32 4.03
C PRO A 43 6.06 5.56 4.32
N ASP A 44 5.74 5.98 5.55
CA ASP A 44 4.36 6.25 6.02
C ASP A 44 3.58 7.17 5.06
N PHE A 45 4.22 8.26 4.60
CA PHE A 45 3.58 9.24 3.71
C PHE A 45 3.14 8.62 2.38
N TYR A 46 3.90 7.64 1.87
CA TYR A 46 3.55 6.94 0.63
C TYR A 46 2.28 6.13 0.83
N VAL A 47 2.15 5.44 1.96
CA VAL A 47 1.00 4.59 2.26
C VAL A 47 -0.27 5.40 2.45
N GLU A 48 -0.21 6.57 3.10
CA GLU A 48 -1.37 7.46 3.18
C GLU A 48 -1.80 7.98 1.81
N LYS A 49 -0.86 8.41 0.97
CA LYS A 49 -1.15 8.81 -0.42
C LYS A 49 -1.68 7.66 -1.27
N LEU A 50 -1.19 6.44 -1.06
CA LEU A 50 -1.67 5.23 -1.72
C LEU A 50 -3.14 4.97 -1.37
N LYS A 51 -3.52 5.03 -0.09
CA LYS A 51 -4.92 4.86 0.34
C LYS A 51 -5.84 5.87 -0.35
N ASP A 52 -5.42 7.12 -0.45
CA ASP A 52 -6.21 8.18 -1.07
C ASP A 52 -6.33 7.98 -2.59
N ARG A 53 -5.24 7.64 -3.28
CA ARG A 53 -5.27 7.30 -4.72
C ARG A 53 -6.19 6.11 -5.00
N LEU A 54 -6.18 5.11 -4.14
CA LEU A 54 -7.02 3.93 -4.31
C LEU A 54 -8.51 4.27 -4.25
N VAL A 55 -8.91 5.18 -3.35
CA VAL A 55 -10.30 5.65 -3.26
C VAL A 55 -10.64 6.61 -4.41
N TYR A 56 -9.87 7.69 -4.57
CA TYR A 56 -10.25 8.80 -5.47
C TYR A 56 -9.94 8.54 -6.95
N ALA A 57 -8.83 7.86 -7.27
CA ALA A 57 -8.39 7.65 -8.66
C ALA A 57 -8.70 6.24 -9.17
N HIS A 58 -8.74 5.24 -8.29
CA HIS A 58 -8.95 3.84 -8.66
C HIS A 58 -10.29 3.25 -8.17
N GLY A 59 -11.19 4.08 -7.61
CA GLY A 59 -12.57 3.72 -7.32
C GLY A 59 -12.72 2.60 -6.29
N CYS A 60 -11.85 2.51 -5.29
CA CYS A 60 -12.11 1.68 -4.12
C CYS A 60 -13.25 2.29 -3.31
N SER A 61 -14.38 1.57 -3.18
CA SER A 61 -15.55 2.03 -2.43
C SER A 61 -15.27 2.22 -0.94
N VAL A 62 -14.29 1.50 -0.40
CA VAL A 62 -13.87 1.59 1.01
C VAL A 62 -12.37 1.86 1.06
N ARG A 63 -11.95 2.71 2.01
CA ARG A 63 -10.53 2.99 2.25
C ARG A 63 -9.78 1.70 2.58
N PRO A 64 -8.73 1.32 1.83
CA PRO A 64 -8.01 0.09 2.06
C PRO A 64 -7.36 0.02 3.44
N ILE A 65 -7.47 -1.14 4.09
CA ILE A 65 -6.85 -1.41 5.38
C ILE A 65 -5.42 -1.89 5.12
N ILE A 66 -4.43 -1.02 5.36
CA ILE A 66 -3.00 -1.32 5.23
C ILE A 66 -2.38 -1.15 6.62
N LYS A 67 -1.71 -2.20 7.10
CA LYS A 67 -1.11 -2.26 8.44
C LYS A 67 0.40 -2.34 8.34
N GLU A 68 1.09 -1.67 9.25
CA GLU A 68 2.53 -1.80 9.44
C GLU A 68 2.84 -3.18 10.05
N ILE A 69 3.91 -3.82 9.56
CA ILE A 69 4.51 -5.04 10.14
C ILE A 69 5.87 -4.66 10.71
N LYS A 70 6.20 -5.22 11.87
CA LYS A 70 7.51 -5.10 12.51
C LYS A 70 8.51 -6.13 11.99
#